data_AF-A0A6I6K116-F1
#
_entry.id   AF-A0A6I6K116-F1
#
_cell.length_a   1.000
_cell.length_b   1.000
_cell.length_c   1.000
_cell.angle_alpha   90.00
_cell.angle_beta   90.00
_cell.angle_gamma   90.00
#
_symmetry.space_group_name_H-M   'P 1'
#
loop_
_entity.id
_entity.type
_entity.pdbx_description
1 polymer ?
#
loop_
_entity_poly.entity_id
_entity_poly.type
_entity_poly.pdbx_seq_one_letter_code
_entity_poly.pdbx_strand_id
1 'polypeptide(L)'
;MKPKILNLSVITLLLLLTGAGCKDDEPLETDPAQIILGKWEITYMGNDRVENPTGYKEYMKDSVLREYDYETSEYYYKKYSIDTLLHEYIYIPQEGYYMLFLSTVMILPKTITKCI
;
A
#
# COMPACT_ATOMS: atom_id res chain seq x y z
N MET A 1 2.61 -58.33 12.47
CA MET A 1 2.71 -57.00 11.79
C MET A 1 3.53 -56.08 12.67
N LYS A 2 4.69 -55.60 12.20
CA LYS A 2 5.55 -54.69 12.97
C LYS A 2 5.18 -53.24 12.61
N PRO A 3 4.85 -52.36 13.58
CA PRO A 3 4.61 -50.96 13.26
C PRO A 3 5.92 -50.34 12.77
N LYS A 4 5.87 -49.65 11.63
CA LYS A 4 7.02 -48.88 11.12
C LYS A 4 7.20 -47.68 12.04
N ILE A 5 8.41 -47.55 12.59
CA ILE A 5 8.85 -46.40 13.39
C ILE A 5 8.69 -45.17 12.49
N LEU A 6 7.69 -44.34 12.78
CA LEU A 6 7.52 -43.05 12.12
C LEU A 6 8.69 -42.18 12.60
N ASN A 7 9.60 -41.81 11.71
CA ASN A 7 10.78 -41.02 12.06
C ASN A 7 10.34 -39.68 12.69
N LEU A 8 10.80 -39.42 13.91
CA LEU A 8 10.48 -38.21 14.68
C LEU A 8 10.74 -36.93 13.87
N SER A 9 11.76 -36.92 13.00
CA SER A 9 12.06 -35.76 12.15
C SER A 9 10.98 -35.44 11.12
N VAL A 10 10.19 -36.43 10.68
CA VAL A 10 9.07 -36.21 9.74
C VAL A 10 7.90 -35.57 10.48
N ILE A 11 7.68 -35.95 11.74
CA ILE A 11 6.65 -35.35 12.61
C ILE A 11 7.02 -33.89 12.91
N THR A 12 8.29 -33.62 13.25
CA THR A 12 8.78 -32.27 13.48
C THR A 12 8.67 -31.38 12.22
N LEU A 13 8.95 -31.94 11.04
CA LEU A 13 8.80 -31.22 9.77
C LEU A 13 7.33 -30.89 9.45
N LEU A 14 6.40 -31.82 9.71
CA LEU A 14 4.96 -31.57 9.52
C LEU A 14 4.44 -30.48 10.47
N LEU A 15 4.90 -30.47 11.72
CA LEU A 15 4.51 -29.46 12.72
C LEU A 15 4.98 -28.04 12.37
N LEU A 16 6.15 -27.91 11.73
CA LEU A 16 6.65 -26.62 11.25
C LEU A 16 5.82 -26.05 10.09
N LEU A 17 5.24 -26.92 9.26
CA LEU A 17 4.40 -26.51 8.12
C LEU A 17 3.00 -26.03 8.55
N THR A 18 2.51 -26.45 9.72
CA THR A 18 1.18 -26.05 10.20
C THR A 18 1.13 -24.70 10.91
N GLY A 19 2.29 -24.09 11.21
CA GLY A 19 2.38 -22.81 11.94
C GLY A 19 2.34 -21.54 11.07
N ALA A 20 2.44 -21.68 9.75
CA ALA A 20 2.44 -20.57 8.80
C ALA A 20 1.07 -20.46 8.09
N GLY A 21 0.01 -20.22 8.86
CA GLY A 21 -1.31 -19.90 8.32
C GLY A 21 -1.53 -18.39 8.35
N CYS A 22 -1.94 -17.79 7.23
CA CYS A 22 -2.47 -16.43 7.24
C CYS A 22 -3.69 -16.40 8.18
N LYS A 23 -3.70 -15.46 9.13
CA LYS A 23 -4.93 -15.10 9.82
C LYS A 23 -5.77 -14.30 8.82
N ASP A 24 -6.78 -14.95 8.24
CA ASP A 24 -7.74 -14.32 7.33
C ASP A 24 -8.71 -13.35 8.07
N ASP A 25 -8.53 -13.15 9.38
CA ASP A 25 -9.49 -12.51 10.27
C ASP A 25 -9.12 -11.09 10.74
N GLU A 26 -8.17 -10.40 10.11
CA GLU A 26 -8.11 -8.94 10.31
C GLU A 26 -9.28 -8.32 9.51
N PRO A 27 -10.23 -7.61 10.15
CA PRO A 27 -11.29 -6.94 9.41
C PRO A 27 -10.65 -6.01 8.38
N LEU A 28 -11.05 -6.15 7.12
CA LEU A 28 -10.58 -5.27 6.05
C LEU A 28 -10.86 -3.84 6.48
N GLU A 29 -9.80 -3.03 6.53
CA GLU A 29 -9.95 -1.60 6.76
C GLU A 29 -10.86 -1.03 5.67
N THR A 30 -11.87 -0.27 6.08
CA THR A 30 -12.89 0.30 5.18
C THR A 30 -12.87 1.81 5.17
N ASP A 31 -12.19 2.46 6.12
CA ASP A 31 -11.98 3.90 6.13
C ASP A 31 -10.96 4.27 5.04
N PRO A 32 -11.36 5.01 3.97
CA PRO A 32 -10.44 5.42 2.91
C PRO A 32 -9.24 6.22 3.42
N ALA A 33 -9.41 6.97 4.52
CA ALA A 33 -8.33 7.72 5.14
C ALA A 33 -7.26 6.82 5.77
N GLN A 34 -7.61 5.60 6.17
CA GLN A 34 -6.67 4.59 6.66
C GLN A 34 -6.09 3.76 5.50
N ILE A 35 -6.91 3.38 4.52
CA ILE A 35 -6.50 2.53 3.38
C ILE A 35 -5.37 3.18 2.57
N ILE A 36 -5.41 4.50 2.40
CA ILE A 36 -4.44 5.24 1.58
C ILE A 36 -3.07 5.42 2.26
N LEU A 37 -2.93 5.16 3.56
CA LEU A 37 -1.69 5.45 4.28
C LEU A 37 -0.51 4.63 3.77
N GLY A 38 0.67 5.24 3.74
CA GLY A 38 1.91 4.60 3.29
C GLY A 38 2.38 5.08 1.91
N LYS A 39 3.31 4.33 1.32
CA LYS A 39 4.02 4.69 0.09
C LYS A 39 3.44 4.01 -1.14
N TRP A 40 3.30 4.77 -2.21
CA TRP A 40 2.67 4.34 -3.44
C TRP A 40 3.44 4.82 -4.66
N GLU A 41 3.77 3.90 -5.56
CA GLU A 41 4.49 4.18 -6.79
C GLU A 41 3.59 4.88 -7.82
N ILE A 42 4.13 5.88 -8.49
CA ILE A 42 3.45 6.58 -9.58
C ILE A 42 3.65 5.77 -10.85
N THR A 43 2.60 5.04 -11.25
CA THR A 43 2.61 4.16 -12.44
C THR A 43 1.74 4.71 -13.59
N TYR A 44 1.06 5.82 -13.36
CA TYR A 44 0.21 6.52 -14.32
C TYR A 44 0.41 8.03 -14.19
N MET A 45 0.39 8.72 -15.32
CA MET A 45 0.39 10.18 -15.38
C MET A 45 -0.66 10.62 -16.40
N GLY A 46 -1.76 11.21 -15.92
CA GLY A 46 -2.93 11.44 -16.77
C GLY A 46 -3.55 10.12 -17.22
N ASN A 47 -3.76 9.95 -18.52
CA ASN A 47 -4.30 8.72 -19.11
C ASN A 47 -3.21 7.73 -19.56
N ASP A 48 -1.94 8.11 -19.41
CA ASP A 48 -0.83 7.31 -19.91
C ASP A 48 -0.24 6.46 -18.78
N ARG A 49 -0.05 5.18 -19.08
CA ARG A 49 0.69 4.27 -18.20
C ARG A 49 2.17 4.58 -18.33
N VAL A 50 2.84 4.72 -17.20
CA VAL A 50 4.29 4.88 -17.17
C VAL A 50 4.93 3.49 -17.07
N GLU A 51 5.88 3.21 -17.96
CA GLU A 51 6.55 1.90 -18.02
C GLU A 51 7.42 1.65 -16.78
N ASN A 52 8.13 2.69 -16.33
CA ASN A 52 8.91 2.70 -15.10
C ASN A 52 8.34 3.75 -14.15
N PRO A 53 8.21 3.46 -12.83
CA PRO A 53 7.74 4.46 -11.90
C PRO A 53 8.61 5.71 -11.93
N THR A 54 7.99 6.89 -11.94
CA THR A 54 8.69 8.18 -11.95
C THR A 54 8.96 8.73 -10.56
N GLY A 55 8.38 8.10 -9.54
CA GLY A 55 8.45 8.55 -8.16
C GLY A 55 7.42 7.86 -7.28
N TYR A 56 7.31 8.30 -6.03
CA TYR A 56 6.29 7.82 -5.10
C TYR A 56 5.56 8.95 -4.39
N LYS A 57 4.30 8.67 -4.02
CA LYS A 57 3.50 9.45 -3.08
C LYS A 57 3.45 8.73 -1.73
N GLU A 58 3.66 9.43 -0.62
CA GLU A 58 3.50 8.91 0.73
C GLU A 58 2.46 9.70 1.50
N TYR A 59 1.38 9.03 1.90
CA TYR A 59 0.30 9.60 2.69
C TYR A 59 0.54 9.32 4.17
N MET A 60 0.72 10.38 4.95
CA MET A 60 1.00 10.32 6.38
C MET A 60 -0.25 10.64 7.20
N LYS A 61 -0.34 10.08 8.41
CA LYS A 61 -1.51 10.21 9.31
C LYS A 61 -1.88 11.64 9.70
N ASP A 62 -0.95 12.59 9.58
CA ASP A 62 -1.12 14.01 9.91
C ASP A 62 -1.52 14.88 8.71
N SER A 63 -2.13 14.25 7.69
CA SER A 63 -2.58 14.88 6.45
C SER A 63 -1.43 15.52 5.65
N VAL A 64 -0.20 15.05 5.83
CA VAL A 64 0.96 15.41 5.01
C VAL A 64 1.12 14.40 3.89
N LEU A 65 1.17 14.91 2.67
CA LEU A 65 1.55 14.15 1.48
C LEU A 65 2.98 14.51 1.14
N ARG A 66 3.84 13.49 1.05
CA ARG A 66 5.20 13.63 0.55
C ARG A 66 5.31 12.97 -0.81
N GLU A 67 5.76 13.72 -1.79
CA GLU A 67 6.07 13.20 -3.12
C GLU A 67 7.58 13.19 -3.30
N TYR A 68 8.12 12.11 -3.86
CA TYR A 68 9.52 12.00 -4.23
C TYR A 68 9.64 11.69 -5.70
N ASP A 69 10.44 12.47 -6.39
CA ASP A 69 10.68 12.34 -7.83
C ASP A 69 12.02 11.62 -8.05
N TYR A 70 12.01 10.54 -8.84
CA TYR A 70 13.20 9.70 -9.06
C TYR A 70 14.20 10.33 -10.03
N GLU A 71 13.76 11.20 -10.93
CA GLU A 71 14.62 11.85 -11.91
C GLU A 71 15.43 12.98 -11.27
N THR A 72 14.75 13.82 -10.49
CA THR A 72 15.34 14.99 -9.83
C THR A 72 15.89 14.68 -8.44
N SER A 73 15.49 13.56 -7.83
CA SER A 73 15.78 13.20 -6.43
C SER A 73 15.31 14.25 -5.42
N GLU A 74 14.23 14.96 -5.75
CA GLU A 74 13.65 16.00 -4.89
C GLU A 74 12.42 15.52 -4.12
N TYR A 75 12.19 16.16 -2.98
CA TYR A 75 11.00 15.96 -2.14
C TYR A 75 10.07 17.15 -2.20
N TYR A 76 8.79 16.89 -2.39
CA TYR A 76 7.72 17.89 -2.36
C TYR A 76 6.72 17.55 -1.25
N TYR A 77 6.27 18.57 -0.53
CA TYR A 77 5.38 18.42 0.62
C TYR A 77 4.10 19.21 0.41
N LYS A 78 2.98 18.54 0.63
CA LYS A 78 1.64 19.09 0.44
C LYS A 78 0.75 18.69 1.61
N LYS A 79 -0.34 19.44 1.82
CA LYS A 79 -1.43 18.99 2.69
C LYS A 79 -2.51 18.32 1.83
N TYR A 80 -2.98 17.17 2.28
CA TYR A 80 -4.01 16.41 1.57
C TYR A 80 -5.23 16.15 2.46
N SER A 81 -6.39 15.96 1.83
CA SER A 81 -7.58 15.36 2.45
C SER A 81 -8.16 14.35 1.47
N ILE A 82 -8.78 13.30 1.98
CA ILE A 82 -9.45 12.28 1.16
C ILE A 82 -10.89 12.12 1.65
N ASP A 83 -11.84 12.04 0.72
CA ASP A 83 -13.23 11.76 1.04
C ASP A 83 -13.56 10.25 0.97
N THR A 84 -14.81 9.92 1.25
CA THR A 84 -15.29 8.53 1.25
C THR A 84 -15.24 7.85 -0.12
N LEU A 85 -15.03 8.61 -1.19
CA LEU A 85 -14.97 8.17 -2.57
C LEU A 85 -13.54 8.19 -3.14
N LEU A 86 -12.52 8.36 -2.29
CA LEU A 86 -11.13 8.46 -2.71
C LEU A 86 -10.87 9.65 -3.65
N HIS A 87 -11.53 10.79 -3.45
CA HIS A 87 -11.07 12.05 -4.05
C HIS A 87 -9.97 12.66 -3.20
N GLU A 88 -8.83 12.95 -3.81
CA GLU A 88 -7.71 13.63 -3.18
C GLU A 88 -7.90 15.14 -3.33
N TYR A 89 -7.87 15.87 -2.21
CA TYR A 89 -7.87 17.33 -2.19
C TYR A 89 -6.50 17.81 -1.76
N ILE A 90 -5.80 18.50 -2.66
CA ILE A 90 -4.49 19.08 -2.39
C ILE A 90 -4.65 20.57 -2.11
N TYR A 91 -4.08 21.03 -0.99
CA TYR A 91 -4.00 22.46 -0.67
C TYR A 91 -2.66 23.06 -1.13
N ILE A 92 -2.73 24.10 -1.95
CA ILE A 92 -1.59 24.92 -2.36
C ILE A 92 -1.81 26.35 -1.85
N PRO A 93 -0.94 26.90 -0.96
CA PRO A 93 -1.19 28.17 -0.28
C PRO A 93 -1.50 29.36 -1.20
N GLN A 94 -0.96 29.38 -2.42
CA GLN A 94 -1.14 30.47 -3.38
C GLN A 94 -2.37 30.29 -4.29
N GLU A 95 -2.91 29.08 -4.39
CA GLU A 95 -3.89 28.71 -5.42
C GLU A 95 -5.16 28.05 -4.87
N GLY A 96 -5.20 27.72 -3.58
CA GLY A 96 -6.36 27.11 -2.94
C GLY A 96 -6.37 25.59 -3.04
N TYR A 97 -7.57 25.00 -3.09
CA TYR A 97 -7.75 23.54 -3.12
C TYR A 97 -7.94 23.04 -4.56
N TYR A 98 -7.21 21.99 -4.91
CA TYR A 98 -7.40 21.24 -6.15
C TYR A 98 -7.97 19.86 -5.83
N MET A 99 -9.00 19.47 -6.59
CA MET A 99 -9.54 18.12 -6.55
C MET A 99 -8.83 17.27 -7.61
N LEU A 100 -8.22 16.18 -7.17
CA LEU A 100 -7.61 15.17 -8.02
C LEU A 100 -8.36 13.85 -7.83
N PHE A 101 -8.65 13.18 -8.95
CA PHE A 101 -9.21 11.84 -8.92
C PHE A 101 -8.06 10.84 -8.70
N LEU A 102 -8.12 10.05 -7.63
CA LEU A 102 -7.13 9.01 -7.38
C LEU A 102 -7.12 7.94 -8.49
N SER A 103 -8.13 7.86 -9.36
CA SER A 103 -8.10 6.98 -10.54
C SER A 103 -7.00 7.35 -11.56
N THR A 104 -6.50 8.59 -11.56
CA THR A 104 -5.39 9.05 -12.42
C THR A 104 -4.02 8.59 -11.89
N VAL A 105 -3.93 8.27 -10.60
CA VAL A 105 -2.76 7.62 -9.99
C VAL A 105 -3.26 6.27 -9.55
N MET A 106 -3.32 5.28 -10.45
CA MET A 106 -3.77 3.94 -10.07
C MET A 106 -2.74 3.31 -9.12
N ILE A 107 -2.94 3.62 -7.86
CA ILE A 107 -2.31 3.06 -6.70
C ILE A 107 -2.87 1.64 -6.58
N LEU A 108 -2.25 0.68 -7.26
CA LEU A 108 -2.59 -0.72 -7.00
C LEU A 108 -2.07 -1.05 -5.60
N PRO A 109 -2.92 -1.46 -4.63
CA PRO A 109 -2.45 -2.19 -3.47
C PRO A 109 -1.64 -3.36 -4.01
N LYS A 110 -0.30 -3.23 -3.93
CA LYS A 110 0.57 -4.40 -3.89
C LYS A 110 0.01 -5.18 -2.72
N THR A 111 -0.73 -6.22 -3.07
CA THR A 111 -1.32 -7.26 -2.24
C THR A 111 -1.00 -7.04 -0.77
N ILE A 112 -1.97 -6.54 0.01
CA ILE A 112 -1.84 -6.50 1.48
C ILE A 112 -1.88 -7.95 1.94
N THR A 113 -0.76 -8.66 1.79
CA THR A 113 -0.48 -9.90 2.48
C THR A 113 0.37 -9.50 3.67
N LYS A 114 -0.30 -9.08 4.74
CA LYS A 114 0.33 -8.83 6.02
C LYS A 114 0.62 -10.19 6.66
N CYS A 115 1.68 -10.84 6.21
CA CYS A 115 2.22 -12.03 6.88
C CYS A 115 3.12 -11.56 8.03
N ILE A 116 2.75 -11.91 9.27
CA ILE A 116 3.65 -11.86 10.42
C ILE A 116 4.53 -13.10 10.40
#